data_AF-A0A6G3CXP9-F1
#
_entry.id   AF-A0A6G3CXP9-F1
#
_cell.length_a   1.000
_cell.length_b   1.000
_cell.length_c   1.000
_cell.angle_alpha   90.00
_cell.angle_beta   90.00
_cell.angle_gamma   90.00
#
_symmetry.space_group_name_H-M   'P 1'
#
loop_
_entity.id
_entity.type
_entity.pdbx_description
1 polymer ?
#
loop_
_entity_poly.entity_id
_entity_poly.type
_entity_poly.pdbx_seq_one_letter_code
_entity_poly.pdbx_strand_id
1 'polypeptide(L)'
;TSPHHAAARRQAVQEALQRAREYAEALDTRIGALLELSDTGSVGGAAFATATYGGAGIMRSARAESAADAAPVDLEPVRQNVDAQVEAAFTLIPPNLG
;
A
#
# COMPACT_ATOMS: atom_id res chain seq x y z
N THR A 1 5.44 -11.98 2.96
CA THR A 1 5.16 -10.57 3.31
C THR A 1 6.17 -10.10 4.34
N SER A 2 6.79 -8.94 4.16
CA SER A 2 7.74 -8.39 5.13
C SER A 2 7.02 -8.05 6.46
N PRO A 3 7.72 -8.04 7.60
CA PRO A 3 7.13 -7.64 8.88
C PRO A 3 6.56 -6.22 8.84
N HIS A 4 7.15 -5.31 8.06
CA HIS A 4 6.66 -3.94 7.88
C HIS A 4 5.31 -3.89 7.16
N HIS A 5 5.12 -4.66 6.09
CA HIS A 5 3.81 -4.77 5.43
C HIS A 5 2.74 -5.38 6.36
N ALA A 6 3.12 -6.33 7.22
CA ALA A 6 2.20 -6.89 8.20
C ALA A 6 1.82 -5.88 9.30
N ALA A 7 2.77 -5.03 9.72
CA ALA A 7 2.51 -3.95 10.67
C ALA A 7 1.57 -2.88 10.09
N ALA A 8 1.85 -2.41 8.86
CA ALA A 8 1.01 -1.43 8.17
C ALA A 8 -0.44 -1.94 8.00
N ARG A 9 -0.63 -3.20 7.59
CA ARG A 9 -1.98 -3.79 7.49
C ARG A 9 -2.69 -3.87 8.83
N ARG A 10 -1.99 -4.24 9.90
CA ARG A 10 -2.58 -4.24 11.25
C ARG A 10 -3.03 -2.84 11.67
N GLN A 11 -2.23 -1.82 11.40
CA GLN A 11 -2.59 -0.44 11.68
C GLN A 11 -3.83 -0.02 10.89
N ALA A 12 -3.88 -0.28 9.58
CA ALA A 12 -5.03 0.05 8.73
C ALA A 12 -6.34 -0.58 9.22
N VAL A 13 -6.30 -1.84 9.69
CA VAL A 13 -7.46 -2.51 10.29
C VAL A 13 -7.91 -1.82 11.58
N GLN A 14 -6.99 -1.43 12.45
CA GLN A 14 -7.33 -0.73 13.69
C GLN A 14 -7.94 0.64 13.41
N GLU A 15 -7.40 1.39 12.44
CA GLU A 15 -7.97 2.67 12.01
C GLU A 15 -9.38 2.52 11.43
N ALA A 16 -9.61 1.50 10.58
CA ALA A 16 -10.94 1.22 10.04
C ALA A 16 -11.95 0.89 11.15
N LEU A 17 -11.55 0.08 12.14
CA LEU A 17 -12.39 -0.27 13.28
C LEU A 17 -12.68 0.94 14.16
N GLN A 18 -11.70 1.82 14.38
CA GLN A 18 -11.87 3.05 15.15
C GLN A 18 -12.92 3.96 14.50
N ARG A 19 -12.78 4.24 13.19
CA ARG A 19 -13.78 5.04 12.46
C ARG A 19 -15.17 4.41 12.50
N ALA A 20 -15.27 3.10 12.34
CA ALA A 20 -16.55 2.40 12.41
C ALA A 20 -17.23 2.56 13.79
N ARG A 21 -16.44 2.57 14.88
CA ARG A 21 -16.96 2.84 16.23
C ARG A 21 -17.45 4.27 16.38
N GLU A 22 -16.69 5.24 15.89
CA GLU A 22 -17.09 6.66 15.89
C GLU A 22 -18.41 6.88 15.15
N TYR A 23 -18.61 6.19 14.01
CA TYR A 23 -19.88 6.26 13.28
C TYR A 23 -21.03 5.57 14.01
N ALA A 24 -20.76 4.44 14.67
CA ALA A 24 -21.78 3.76 15.48
C ALA A 24 -22.21 4.63 16.67
N GLU A 25 -21.25 5.27 17.35
CA GLU A 25 -21.50 6.17 18.47
C GLU A 25 -22.31 7.40 18.04
N ALA A 26 -22.03 7.97 16.86
CA ALA A 26 -22.82 9.07 16.29
C ALA A 26 -24.28 8.69 15.99
N LEU A 27 -24.59 7.40 15.92
CA LEU A 27 -25.92 6.83 15.73
C LEU A 27 -26.50 6.21 17.01
N ASP A 28 -25.92 6.52 18.18
CA ASP A 28 -26.29 5.95 19.48
C ASP A 28 -26.36 4.41 19.50
N THR A 29 -25.44 3.77 18.76
CA THR A 29 -25.36 2.31 18.68
C THR A 29 -23.90 1.81 18.73
N ARG A 30 -23.70 0.51 18.52
CA ARG A 30 -22.41 -0.17 18.52
C ARG A 30 -22.30 -1.11 17.32
N ILE A 31 -21.06 -1.44 16.96
CA ILE A 31 -20.77 -2.47 15.96
C ILE A 31 -21.31 -3.82 16.44
N GLY A 32 -22.02 -4.53 15.54
CA GLY A 32 -22.54 -5.87 15.76
C GLY A 32 -21.55 -6.95 15.33
N ALA A 33 -21.26 -7.02 14.03
CA ALA A 33 -20.36 -8.01 13.45
C ALA A 33 -19.56 -7.44 12.27
N LEU A 34 -18.42 -8.06 11.98
CA LEU A 34 -17.69 -7.87 10.73
C LEU A 34 -18.39 -8.67 9.62
N LEU A 35 -18.70 -8.03 8.50
CA LEU A 35 -19.24 -8.68 7.31
C LEU A 35 -18.15 -9.02 6.30
N GLU A 36 -17.29 -8.03 6.03
CA GLU A 36 -16.25 -8.15 5.02
C GLU A 36 -15.00 -7.38 5.46
N LEU A 37 -13.85 -7.95 5.17
CA LEU A 37 -12.55 -7.30 5.29
C LEU A 37 -11.70 -7.67 4.08
N SER A 38 -11.32 -6.68 3.30
CA SER A 38 -10.50 -6.85 2.10
C SER A 38 -9.30 -5.90 2.13
N ASP A 39 -8.14 -6.41 1.74
CA ASP A 39 -6.97 -5.57 1.44
C ASP A 39 -7.20 -4.97 0.05
N THR A 40 -7.35 -3.65 -0.08
CA THR A 40 -7.59 -2.99 -1.39
C THR A 40 -6.31 -2.67 -2.16
N GLY A 41 -5.17 -3.16 -1.65
CA GLY A 41 -3.85 -2.89 -2.20
C GLY A 41 -3.34 -1.50 -1.79
N SER A 42 -2.02 -1.36 -1.71
CA SER A 42 -1.40 -0.06 -1.43
C SER A 42 -1.39 0.76 -2.71
N VAL A 43 -2.22 1.79 -2.81
CA VAL A 43 -2.13 2.83 -3.87
C VAL A 43 -0.83 3.65 -3.73
N GLY A 44 -0.01 3.38 -2.71
CA GLY A 44 1.25 4.07 -2.40
C GLY A 44 2.52 3.29 -2.70
N GLY A 45 2.43 2.11 -3.33
CA GLY A 45 3.57 1.69 -4.12
C GLY A 45 3.63 2.67 -5.27
N ALA A 46 4.45 3.73 -5.17
CA ALA A 46 5.10 4.19 -6.38
C ALA A 46 5.53 2.90 -7.05
N ALA A 47 4.89 2.56 -8.18
CA ALA A 47 5.65 1.90 -9.21
C ALA A 47 6.93 2.72 -9.15
N PHE A 48 8.05 2.10 -8.77
CA PHE A 48 9.25 2.44 -9.48
C PHE A 48 8.74 2.42 -10.91
N ALA A 49 8.41 3.60 -11.46
CA ALA A 49 8.20 3.77 -12.86
C ALA A 49 9.46 3.09 -13.33
N THR A 50 9.29 1.87 -13.84
CA THR A 50 10.41 1.04 -14.22
C THR A 50 11.03 1.94 -15.25
N ALA A 51 12.04 2.70 -14.84
CA ALA A 51 12.89 3.43 -15.73
C ALA A 51 13.41 2.25 -16.52
N THR A 52 12.85 2.06 -17.72
CA THR A 52 13.11 0.94 -18.60
C THR A 52 14.60 0.95 -18.81
N TYR A 53 15.31 0.25 -17.95
CA TYR A 53 16.73 0.08 -18.00
C TYR A 53 16.91 -1.11 -18.93
N GLY A 54 16.80 -0.81 -20.23
CA GLY A 54 17.11 -1.72 -21.33
C GLY A 54 15.92 -2.29 -22.11
N GLY A 55 15.65 -1.71 -23.27
CA GLY A 55 15.64 -2.49 -24.52
C GLY A 55 14.29 -2.79 -25.21
N ALA A 56 13.93 -1.95 -26.20
CA ALA A 56 13.42 -2.26 -27.55
C ALA A 56 12.56 -1.08 -28.08
N GLY A 57 12.84 -0.38 -29.17
CA GLY A 57 13.94 -0.39 -30.12
C GLY A 57 13.76 0.81 -31.06
N ILE A 58 14.78 1.67 -31.16
CA ILE A 58 15.01 2.50 -32.35
C ILE A 58 16.50 2.40 -32.65
N MET A 59 16.78 1.81 -33.82
CA MET A 59 18.08 1.68 -34.46
C MET A 59 18.95 2.93 -34.29
N ARG A 60 20.10 2.79 -33.62
CA ARG A 60 21.35 3.45 -34.03
C ARG A 60 22.52 2.51 -33.77
N SER A 61 22.98 1.91 -34.86
CA SER A 61 24.29 1.29 -35.01
C SER A 61 25.40 2.25 -34.62
N ALA A 62 26.21 1.90 -33.62
CA ALA A 62 27.64 2.17 -33.60
C ALA A 62 28.30 1.46 -32.41
N ARG A 63 29.16 0.50 -32.75
CA ARG A 63 30.43 0.20 -32.06
C ARG A 63 30.33 -0.41 -30.66
N ALA A 64 30.55 -1.73 -30.65
CA ALA A 64 31.18 -2.39 -29.52
C ALA A 64 32.56 -1.74 -29.28
N GLU A 65 32.67 -0.93 -28.25
CA GLU A 65 33.95 -0.49 -27.70
C GLU A 65 33.88 -0.67 -26.18
N SER A 66 34.74 -1.58 -25.71
CA SER A 66 35.23 -1.73 -24.34
C SER A 66 34.17 -1.82 -23.25
N ALA A 67 34.11 -2.99 -22.61
CA ALA A 67 33.72 -3.08 -21.19
C ALA A 67 34.75 -2.28 -20.38
N ALA A 68 34.63 -0.96 -20.40
CA ALA A 68 35.28 -0.08 -19.45
C ALA A 68 34.73 -0.47 -18.09
N ASP A 69 35.66 -0.75 -17.17
CA ASP A 69 35.43 -1.01 -15.76
C ASP A 69 34.31 -0.12 -15.22
N ALA A 70 33.13 -0.71 -15.00
CA ALA A 70 31.98 0.02 -14.51
C ALA A 70 32.29 0.43 -13.08
N ALA A 71 32.57 1.72 -12.85
CA ALA A 71 32.86 2.24 -11.53
C ALA A 71 31.76 1.80 -10.53
N PRO A 72 32.13 1.33 -9.33
CA PRO A 72 31.16 0.82 -8.37
C PRO A 72 30.13 1.90 -8.03
N VAL A 73 28.86 1.55 -8.17
CA VAL A 73 27.74 2.45 -7.84
C VAL A 73 27.66 2.57 -6.32
N ASP A 74 27.81 3.80 -5.82
CA ASP A 74 27.64 4.13 -4.41
C ASP A 74 26.15 4.38 -4.13
N LEU A 75 25.51 3.44 -3.43
CA LEU A 75 24.10 3.51 -3.08
C LEU A 75 23.94 3.89 -1.61
N GLU A 76 23.44 5.10 -1.37
CA GLU A 76 23.03 5.54 -0.04
C GLU A 76 21.64 4.95 0.32
N PRO A 77 21.43 4.46 1.55
CA PRO A 77 20.12 3.97 1.98
C PRO A 77 19.06 5.07 1.97
N VAL A 78 18.00 4.87 1.20
CA VAL A 78 16.84 5.76 1.17
C VAL A 78 15.76 5.22 2.11
N ARG A 79 15.10 6.09 2.88
CA ARG A 79 13.94 5.71 3.70
C ARG A 79 12.78 5.33 2.77
N GLN A 80 12.24 4.14 2.96
CA GLN A 80 11.07 3.66 2.24
C GLN A 80 9.83 3.76 3.15
N ASN A 81 8.77 4.40 2.66
CA ASN A 81 7.46 4.39 3.32
C ASN A 81 6.68 3.15 2.90
N VAL A 82 5.96 2.55 3.85
CA VAL A 82 5.17 1.34 3.63
C VAL A 82 3.75 1.59 4.12
N ASP A 83 2.84 1.72 3.16
CA ASP A 83 1.43 1.97 3.42
C ASP A 83 0.57 0.73 3.15
N ALA A 84 -0.57 0.65 3.83
CA ALA A 84 -1.58 -0.37 3.61
C ALA A 84 -2.98 0.26 3.63
N GLN A 85 -3.87 -0.28 2.80
CA GLN A 85 -5.26 0.13 2.73
C GLN A 85 -6.16 -1.10 2.88
N VAL A 86 -7.23 -0.93 3.64
CA VAL A 86 -8.26 -1.95 3.85
C VAL A 86 -9.63 -1.35 3.64
N GLU A 87 -10.52 -2.17 3.10
CA GLU A 87 -11.95 -1.92 3.09
C GLU A 87 -12.62 -2.89 4.05
N ALA A 88 -13.48 -2.36 4.92
CA ALA A 88 -14.12 -3.14 5.97
C ALA A 88 -15.60 -2.75 6.07
N ALA A 89 -16.47 -3.76 6.01
CA ALA A 89 -17.90 -3.62 6.16
C ALA A 89 -18.36 -4.25 7.49
N PHE A 90 -19.18 -3.53 8.24
CA PHE A 90 -19.69 -3.95 9.54
C PHE A 90 -21.21 -3.84 9.58
N THR A 91 -21.86 -4.73 10.34
CA THR A 91 -23.22 -4.46 10.81
C THR A 91 -23.19 -3.63 12.08
N LEU A 92 -24.26 -2.87 12.31
CA LEU A 92 -24.53 -2.21 13.57
C LEU A 92 -25.60 -3.00 14.32
N ILE A 93 -25.57 -2.94 15.65
CA ILE A 93 -26.78 -3.20 16.44
C ILE A 93 -27.84 -2.20 15.95
N PRO A 94 -29.08 -2.60 15.64
CA PRO A 94 -30.06 -1.69 15.04
C PRO A 94 -30.22 -0.40 15.86
N PRO A 95 -29.86 0.77 15.32
CA PRO A 95 -30.03 2.05 16.00
C PRO A 95 -31.49 2.49 15.94
N ASN A 96 -31.88 3.39 16.85
CA ASN A 96 -33.12 4.14 16.71
C ASN A 96 -32.86 5.37 15.85
N LEU A 97 -33.46 5.42 14.67
CA LEU A 97 -33.24 6.50 13.69
C LEU A 97 -34.33 7.58 13.73
N GLY A 98 -35.30 7.47 14.66
CA GLY A 98 -36.50 8.31 14.72
C GLY A 98 -37.71 7.64 14.09
#